data_AF-A0A0F9LLR7-F1
#
_entry.id   AF-A0A0F9LLR7-F1
#
_cell.length_a   1.000
_cell.length_b   1.000
_cell.length_c   1.000
_cell.angle_alpha   90.00
_cell.angle_beta   90.00
_cell.angle_gamma   90.00
#
_symmetry.space_group_name_H-M   'P 1'
#
loop_
_entity.id
_entity.type
_entity.pdbx_description
1 polymer ?
#
loop_
_entity_poly.entity_id
_entity_poly.type
_entity_poly.pdbx_seq_one_letter_code
_entity_poly.pdbx_strand_id
1 'polypeptide(L)'
;MSDEEYEEYEKEEIERENKERLRKEWKLKRNITLTTKTDEEIIEMIFDKIKTQINLSYLNLNIYWNEIGVSIDGYNSVYDFPQSTQYRIEQIDNLVWQKVKILKKQRKHEETEKERKEAFKMIDEIIEWIKEKKLKKLSKIDLQLFLSEKKIDLIPINRHALYLEVNKEIIK
;
A
#
# COMPACT_ATOMS: atom_id res chain seq x y z
N MET A 1 31.22 -37.97 27.19
CA MET A 1 31.95 -36.96 26.45
C MET A 1 33.19 -36.65 27.24
N SER A 2 34.37 -36.98 26.71
CA SER A 2 35.64 -36.57 27.32
C SER A 2 35.90 -35.09 27.08
N ASP A 3 36.81 -34.48 27.85
CA ASP A 3 37.21 -33.08 27.64
C ASP A 3 37.78 -32.87 26.22
N GLU A 4 38.48 -33.88 25.67
CA GLU A 4 39.00 -33.87 24.30
C GLU A 4 37.88 -33.92 23.24
N GLU A 5 36.86 -34.76 23.43
CA GLU A 5 35.68 -34.82 22.55
C GLU A 5 34.89 -33.50 22.56
N TYR A 6 34.86 -32.82 23.70
CA TYR A 6 34.20 -31.52 23.85
C TYR A 6 34.98 -30.40 23.15
N GLU A 7 36.30 -30.36 23.30
CA GLU A 7 37.16 -29.37 22.61
C GLU A 7 37.13 -29.55 21.08
N GLU A 8 37.07 -30.79 20.59
CA GLU A 8 36.92 -31.08 19.15
C GLU A 8 35.57 -30.60 18.62
N TYR A 9 34.48 -30.89 19.35
CA TYR A 9 33.15 -30.39 19.03
C TYR A 9 33.07 -28.86 18.97
N GLU A 10 33.63 -28.15 19.96
CA GLU A 10 33.65 -26.68 19.96
C GLU A 10 34.42 -26.12 18.75
N LYS A 11 35.55 -26.73 18.36
CA LYS A 11 36.30 -26.31 17.16
C LYS A 11 35.50 -26.51 15.89
N GLU A 12 34.82 -27.65 15.74
CA GLU A 12 33.96 -27.93 14.59
C GLU A 12 32.78 -26.95 14.48
N GLU A 13 32.18 -26.60 15.62
CA GLU A 13 31.08 -25.62 15.69
C GLU A 13 31.57 -24.23 15.23
N ILE A 14 32.68 -23.76 15.79
CA ILE A 14 33.28 -22.46 15.42
C ILE A 14 33.65 -22.43 13.93
N GLU A 15 34.20 -23.52 13.38
CA GLU A 15 34.53 -23.59 11.94
C GLU A 15 33.27 -23.52 11.08
N ARG A 16 32.19 -24.20 11.49
CA ARG A 16 30.90 -24.19 10.80
C ARG A 16 30.28 -22.79 10.78
N GLU A 17 30.23 -22.13 11.94
CA GLU A 17 29.72 -20.77 12.07
C GLU A 17 30.53 -19.79 11.22
N ASN A 18 31.86 -19.91 11.21
CA ASN A 18 32.74 -19.07 10.38
C ASN A 18 32.50 -19.29 8.89
N LYS A 19 32.34 -20.55 8.43
CA LYS A 19 32.00 -20.86 7.03
C LYS A 19 30.66 -20.26 6.64
N GLU A 20 29.65 -20.35 7.50
CA GLU A 20 28.34 -19.76 7.24
C GLU A 20 28.41 -18.23 7.17
N ARG A 21 29.09 -17.58 8.13
CA ARG A 21 29.29 -16.12 8.12
C ARG A 21 29.95 -15.65 6.83
N LEU A 22 31.04 -16.31 6.42
CA LEU A 22 31.73 -15.99 5.17
C LEU A 22 30.82 -16.16 3.96
N ARG A 23 30.04 -17.26 3.89
CA ARG A 23 29.06 -17.47 2.81
C ARG A 23 28.07 -16.30 2.70
N LYS A 24 27.53 -15.84 3.83
CA LYS A 24 26.58 -14.71 3.88
C LYS A 24 27.23 -13.40 3.42
N GLU A 25 28.45 -13.11 3.88
CA GLU A 25 29.21 -11.94 3.42
C GLU A 25 29.51 -11.97 1.92
N TRP A 26 29.88 -13.14 1.38
CA TRP A 26 30.09 -13.32 -0.06
C TRP A 26 28.81 -13.09 -0.86
N LYS A 27 27.66 -13.56 -0.36
CA LYS A 27 26.35 -13.30 -0.99
C LYS A 27 26.05 -11.80 -1.02
N LEU A 28 26.25 -11.10 0.10
CA LEU A 28 26.09 -9.65 0.17
C LEU A 28 27.01 -8.92 -0.81
N LYS A 29 28.31 -9.25 -0.83
CA LYS A 29 29.28 -8.60 -1.73
C LYS A 29 28.92 -8.72 -3.22
N ARG A 30 28.23 -9.80 -3.61
CA ARG A 30 27.75 -10.00 -4.99
C ARG A 30 26.43 -9.28 -5.28
N ASN A 31 25.73 -8.82 -4.25
CA ASN A 31 24.49 -8.07 -4.42
C ASN A 31 24.80 -6.59 -4.66
N ILE A 32 24.80 -6.18 -5.93
CA ILE A 32 25.13 -4.82 -6.34
C ILE A 32 24.15 -3.81 -5.72
N THR A 33 22.85 -4.11 -5.71
CA THR A 33 21.83 -3.20 -5.19
C THR A 33 22.05 -2.89 -3.72
N LEU A 34 22.17 -3.91 -2.87
CA LEU A 34 22.40 -3.73 -1.44
C LEU A 34 23.77 -3.11 -1.13
N THR A 35 24.77 -3.25 -2.00
CA THR A 35 26.12 -2.72 -1.74
C THR A 35 26.37 -1.32 -2.29
N THR A 36 25.61 -0.90 -3.31
CA THR A 36 25.84 0.38 -4.01
C THR A 36 24.73 1.41 -3.83
N LYS A 37 23.54 1.00 -3.39
CA LYS A 37 22.38 1.89 -3.25
C LYS A 37 22.11 2.28 -1.81
N THR A 38 21.69 3.53 -1.62
CA THR A 38 21.17 4.00 -0.33
C THR A 38 19.80 3.40 -0.06
N ASP A 39 19.35 3.50 1.20
CA ASP A 39 18.03 2.99 1.59
C ASP A 39 16.92 3.76 0.88
N GLU A 40 17.05 5.09 0.77
CA GLU A 40 16.09 5.92 0.04
C GLU A 40 15.99 5.53 -1.44
N GLU A 41 17.12 5.30 -2.11
CA GLU A 41 17.12 4.85 -3.51
C GLU A 41 16.38 3.51 -3.65
N ILE A 42 16.66 2.54 -2.79
CA ILE A 42 16.02 1.23 -2.82
C ILE A 42 14.51 1.36 -2.56
N ILE A 43 14.12 2.16 -1.56
CA ILE A 43 12.71 2.42 -1.24
C ILE A 43 12.00 3.00 -2.46
N GLU A 44 12.57 3.99 -3.15
CA GLU A 44 11.96 4.57 -4.35
C GLU A 44 11.89 3.56 -5.50
N MET A 45 12.94 2.76 -5.72
CA MET A 45 12.93 1.74 -6.77
C MET A 45 11.81 0.72 -6.56
N ILE A 46 11.60 0.25 -5.33
CA ILE A 46 10.51 -0.67 -4.98
C ILE A 46 9.16 0.05 -5.11
N PHE A 47 9.04 1.25 -4.53
CA PHE A 47 7.79 1.99 -4.52
C PHE A 47 7.32 2.38 -5.93
N ASP A 48 8.24 2.72 -6.84
CA ASP A 48 7.93 3.07 -8.22
C ASP A 48 7.31 1.91 -9.00
N LYS A 49 7.67 0.68 -8.67
CA LYS A 49 7.07 -0.53 -9.26
C LYS A 49 5.68 -0.80 -8.69
N ILE A 50 5.45 -0.42 -7.43
CA ILE A 50 4.17 -0.63 -6.74
C ILE A 50 3.15 0.46 -7.09
N LYS A 51 3.58 1.71 -7.23
CA LYS A 51 2.68 2.87 -7.32
C LYS A 51 1.78 2.87 -8.56
N THR A 52 2.08 2.04 -9.56
CA THR A 52 1.29 1.87 -10.79
C THR A 52 0.28 0.73 -10.71
N GLN A 53 0.39 -0.15 -9.70
CA GLN A 53 -0.51 -1.28 -9.53
C GLN A 53 -1.94 -0.81 -9.25
N ILE A 54 -2.93 -1.44 -9.88
CA ILE A 54 -4.35 -1.13 -9.67
C ILE A 54 -4.77 -1.57 -8.27
N ASN A 55 -4.39 -2.80 -7.88
CA ASN A 55 -4.75 -3.39 -6.60
C ASN A 55 -3.53 -3.49 -5.68
N LEU A 56 -3.59 -2.78 -4.55
CA LEU A 56 -2.51 -2.74 -3.55
C LEU A 56 -2.77 -3.68 -2.36
N SER A 57 -3.83 -4.50 -2.37
CA SER A 57 -4.24 -5.35 -1.24
C SER A 57 -3.45 -6.65 -1.12
N TYR A 58 -2.91 -7.16 -2.22
CA TYR A 58 -2.20 -8.45 -2.29
C TYR A 58 -0.72 -8.27 -2.64
N LEU A 59 -0.11 -7.16 -2.22
CA LEU A 59 1.28 -6.87 -2.52
C LEU A 59 2.21 -7.84 -1.77
N ASN A 60 3.16 -8.41 -2.50
CA ASN A 60 4.27 -9.19 -1.97
C ASN A 60 5.58 -8.48 -2.32
N LEU A 61 6.24 -7.90 -1.30
CA LEU A 61 7.47 -7.13 -1.51
C LEU A 61 8.64 -7.97 -2.05
N ASN A 62 8.65 -9.28 -1.81
CA ASN A 62 9.70 -10.17 -2.33
C ASN A 62 9.78 -10.15 -3.86
N ILE A 63 8.64 -9.99 -4.54
CA ILE A 63 8.61 -9.86 -6.01
C ILE A 63 9.42 -8.63 -6.44
N TYR A 64 9.22 -7.50 -5.77
CA TYR A 64 9.87 -6.25 -6.14
C TYR A 64 11.35 -6.22 -5.75
N TRP A 65 11.73 -6.87 -4.65
CA TRP A 65 13.13 -7.12 -4.32
C TRP A 65 13.85 -7.91 -5.43
N ASN A 66 13.23 -8.98 -5.93
CA ASN A 66 13.78 -9.76 -7.05
C ASN A 66 13.94 -8.89 -8.30
N GLU A 67 12.95 -8.06 -8.61
CA GLU A 67 12.99 -7.16 -9.77
C GLU A 67 14.07 -6.07 -9.69
N ILE A 68 14.58 -5.75 -8.50
CA ILE A 68 15.71 -4.84 -8.31
C ILE A 68 17.02 -5.57 -8.05
N GLY A 69 17.09 -6.88 -8.34
CA GLY A 69 18.31 -7.67 -8.28
C GLY A 69 18.67 -8.21 -6.88
N VAL A 70 17.74 -8.13 -5.93
CA VAL A 70 17.89 -8.78 -4.62
C VAL A 70 17.08 -10.06 -4.61
N SER A 71 17.74 -11.17 -4.95
CA SER A 71 17.09 -12.48 -5.01
C SER A 71 16.64 -12.92 -3.62
N ILE A 72 15.34 -12.73 -3.36
CA ILE A 72 14.59 -13.18 -2.19
C ILE A 72 13.40 -13.97 -2.75
N ASP A 73 13.57 -15.27 -2.89
CA ASP A 73 12.62 -16.19 -3.50
C ASP A 73 12.59 -17.54 -2.75
N GLY A 74 11.82 -18.51 -3.24
CA GLY A 74 11.71 -19.83 -2.60
C GLY A 74 13.04 -20.60 -2.46
N TYR A 75 14.11 -20.15 -3.12
CA TYR A 75 15.46 -20.73 -3.06
C TYR A 75 16.47 -19.83 -2.35
N ASN A 76 16.18 -18.54 -2.22
CA ASN A 76 17.02 -17.54 -1.56
C ASN A 76 16.26 -16.80 -0.47
N SER A 77 16.71 -16.92 0.76
CA SER A 77 16.07 -16.24 1.89
C SER A 77 16.79 -14.94 2.24
N VAL A 78 16.06 -14.01 2.87
CA VAL A 78 16.65 -12.87 3.59
C VAL A 78 17.69 -13.38 4.60
N TYR A 79 17.47 -14.56 5.20
CA TYR A 79 18.37 -15.18 6.17
C TYR A 79 19.74 -15.58 5.60
N ASP A 80 19.90 -15.58 4.28
CA ASP A 80 21.18 -15.83 3.61
C ASP A 80 22.10 -14.59 3.59
N PHE A 81 21.65 -13.45 4.13
CA PHE A 81 22.46 -12.25 4.29
C PHE A 81 22.96 -12.09 5.74
N PRO A 82 24.01 -11.29 6.00
CA PRO A 82 24.42 -10.94 7.35
C PRO A 82 23.29 -10.27 8.13
N GLN A 83 23.24 -10.46 9.46
CA GLN A 83 22.13 -10.00 10.31
C GLN A 83 21.84 -8.48 10.16
N SER A 84 22.88 -7.66 10.04
CA SER A 84 22.72 -6.21 9.81
C SER A 84 22.01 -5.89 8.49
N THR A 85 22.25 -6.68 7.44
CA THR A 85 21.57 -6.54 6.15
C THR A 85 20.14 -7.03 6.23
N GLN A 86 19.87 -8.11 6.98
CA GLN A 86 18.49 -8.58 7.22
C GLN A 86 17.66 -7.47 7.85
N TYR A 87 18.17 -6.87 8.92
CA TYR A 87 17.50 -5.76 9.61
C TYR A 87 17.28 -4.55 8.70
N ARG A 88 18.26 -4.22 7.87
CA ARG A 88 18.14 -3.15 6.87
C ARG A 88 17.01 -3.41 5.86
N ILE A 89 16.89 -4.65 5.35
CA ILE A 89 15.82 -5.05 4.44
C ILE A 89 14.45 -4.89 5.13
N GLU A 90 14.32 -5.34 6.38
CA GLU A 90 13.08 -5.17 7.16
C GLU A 90 12.70 -3.69 7.37
N GLN A 91 13.68 -2.81 7.61
CA GLN A 91 13.43 -1.38 7.72
C GLN A 91 12.94 -0.77 6.40
N ILE A 92 13.56 -1.15 5.29
CA ILE A 92 13.14 -0.72 3.95
C ILE A 92 11.70 -1.19 3.67
N ASP A 93 11.39 -2.45 3.95
CA ASP A 93 10.03 -3.00 3.78
C ASP A 93 8.99 -2.20 4.56
N ASN A 94 9.29 -1.88 5.82
CA ASN A 94 8.41 -1.07 6.66
C ASN A 94 8.15 0.31 6.05
N LEU A 95 9.18 0.98 5.54
CA LEU A 95 9.06 2.30 4.92
C LEU A 95 8.31 2.26 3.59
N VAL A 96 8.54 1.24 2.76
CA VAL A 96 7.76 0.99 1.54
C VAL A 96 6.28 0.80 1.89
N TRP A 97 5.96 -0.01 2.91
CA TRP A 97 4.57 -0.21 3.34
C TRP A 97 3.91 1.07 3.86
N GLN A 98 4.66 1.94 4.55
CA GLN A 98 4.16 3.25 4.95
C GLN A 98 3.79 4.11 3.72
N LYS A 99 4.64 4.16 2.70
CA LYS A 99 4.33 4.85 1.44
C LYS A 99 3.10 4.25 0.74
N VAL A 100 3.00 2.93 0.68
CA VAL A 100 1.83 2.24 0.11
C VAL A 100 0.55 2.59 0.86
N LYS A 101 0.60 2.70 2.20
CA LYS A 101 -0.55 3.11 3.02
C LYS A 101 -1.00 4.54 2.70
N ILE A 102 -0.05 5.46 2.52
CA ILE A 102 -0.32 6.84 2.11
C ILE A 102 -0.97 6.86 0.72
N LEU A 103 -0.40 6.12 -0.24
CA LEU A 103 -0.92 6.01 -1.60
C LEU A 103 -2.36 5.46 -1.63
N LYS A 104 -2.64 4.40 -0.86
CA LYS A 104 -4.01 3.85 -0.72
C LYS A 104 -4.99 4.92 -0.23
N LYS A 105 -4.59 5.72 0.76
CA LYS A 105 -5.42 6.79 1.29
C LYS A 105 -5.65 7.91 0.27
N GLN A 106 -4.60 8.30 -0.46
CA GLN A 106 -4.68 9.31 -1.52
C GLN A 106 -5.64 8.88 -2.62
N ARG A 107 -5.48 7.66 -3.16
CA ARG A 107 -6.37 7.14 -4.20
C ARG A 107 -7.82 7.06 -3.76
N LYS A 108 -8.09 6.56 -2.55
CA LYS A 108 -9.45 6.53 -2.00
C LYS A 108 -10.05 7.94 -1.88
N HIS A 109 -9.23 8.91 -1.47
CA HIS A 109 -9.65 10.31 -1.41
C HIS A 109 -9.96 10.85 -2.81
N GLU A 110 -9.10 10.61 -3.80
CA GLU A 110 -9.29 11.05 -5.19
C GLU A 110 -10.55 10.43 -5.81
N GLU A 111 -10.79 9.13 -5.60
CA GLU A 111 -12.01 8.44 -6.02
C GLU A 111 -13.25 9.08 -5.39
N THR A 112 -13.19 9.35 -4.07
CA THR A 112 -14.26 10.04 -3.34
C THR A 112 -14.51 11.44 -3.90
N GLU A 113 -13.48 12.23 -4.20
CA GLU A 113 -13.67 13.58 -4.75
C GLU A 113 -14.17 13.55 -6.19
N LYS A 114 -13.73 12.57 -6.99
CA LYS A 114 -14.23 12.36 -8.35
C LYS A 114 -15.72 12.04 -8.32
N GLU A 115 -16.13 11.05 -7.54
CA GLU A 115 -17.55 10.71 -7.37
C GLU A 115 -18.35 11.91 -6.84
N ARG A 116 -17.80 12.72 -5.93
CA ARG A 116 -18.47 13.95 -5.46
C ARG A 116 -18.70 14.96 -6.58
N LYS A 117 -17.66 15.24 -7.37
CA LYS A 117 -17.75 16.19 -8.50
C LYS A 117 -18.78 15.73 -9.52
N GLU A 118 -18.83 14.43 -9.80
CA GLU A 118 -19.84 13.86 -10.69
C GLU A 118 -21.23 13.93 -10.09
N ALA A 119 -21.36 13.65 -8.78
CA ALA A 119 -22.63 13.78 -8.08
C ALA A 119 -23.19 15.20 -8.13
N PHE A 120 -22.32 16.21 -8.02
CA PHE A 120 -22.73 17.62 -8.02
C PHE A 120 -23.22 18.11 -9.39
N LYS A 121 -22.91 17.40 -10.50
CA LYS A 121 -23.48 17.73 -11.81
C LYS A 121 -24.99 17.47 -11.89
N MET A 122 -25.54 16.70 -10.95
CA MET A 122 -26.98 16.38 -10.89
C MET A 122 -27.78 17.37 -10.03
N ILE A 123 -27.16 18.41 -9.47
CA ILE A 123 -27.86 19.35 -8.57
C ILE A 123 -29.09 19.97 -9.25
N ASP A 124 -28.94 20.44 -10.49
CA ASP A 124 -30.04 21.06 -11.24
C ASP A 124 -31.18 20.07 -11.50
N GLU A 125 -30.84 18.84 -11.90
CA GLU A 125 -31.81 17.76 -12.12
C GLU A 125 -32.57 17.40 -10.83
N ILE A 126 -31.88 17.40 -9.68
CA ILE A 126 -32.52 17.17 -8.38
C ILE A 126 -33.45 18.32 -8.03
N ILE A 127 -33.05 19.57 -8.30
CA ILE A 127 -33.89 20.75 -8.06
C ILE A 127 -35.16 20.71 -8.92
N GLU A 128 -35.04 20.31 -10.20
CA GLU A 128 -36.19 20.09 -11.08
C GLU A 128 -37.12 19.01 -10.54
N TRP A 129 -36.56 17.87 -10.13
CA TRP A 129 -37.34 16.77 -9.54
C TRP A 129 -38.08 17.22 -8.26
N ILE A 130 -37.45 18.02 -7.40
CA ILE A 130 -38.08 18.59 -6.20
C ILE A 130 -39.27 19.48 -6.58
N LYS A 131 -39.13 20.31 -7.62
CA LYS A 131 -40.21 21.17 -8.12
C LYS A 131 -41.38 20.34 -8.67
N GLU A 132 -41.10 19.29 -9.44
CA GLU A 132 -42.10 18.35 -9.96
C GLU A 132 -42.88 17.67 -8.84
N LYS A 133 -42.18 17.23 -7.78
CA LYS A 133 -42.78 16.61 -6.59
C LYS A 133 -43.40 17.63 -5.63
N LYS A 134 -43.35 18.93 -5.94
CA LYS A 134 -43.86 20.04 -5.11
C LYS A 134 -43.30 20.04 -3.69
N LEU A 135 -42.03 19.64 -3.54
CA LEU A 135 -41.33 19.60 -2.25
C LEU A 135 -40.76 20.98 -1.93
N LYS A 136 -40.90 21.42 -0.66
CA LYS A 136 -40.33 22.70 -0.20
C LYS A 136 -38.84 22.61 0.14
N LYS A 137 -38.36 21.40 0.44
CA LYS A 137 -36.98 21.11 0.84
C LYS A 137 -36.66 19.67 0.47
N LEU A 138 -35.40 19.38 0.17
CA LEU A 138 -34.94 18.00 -0.01
C LEU A 138 -34.68 17.35 1.35
N SER A 139 -35.37 16.26 1.69
CA SER A 139 -34.99 15.40 2.82
C SER A 139 -33.94 14.35 2.40
N LYS A 140 -33.33 13.67 3.37
CA LYS A 140 -32.41 12.55 3.07
C LYS A 140 -33.11 11.38 2.38
N ILE A 141 -34.39 11.15 2.71
CA ILE A 141 -35.20 10.08 2.10
C ILE A 141 -35.51 10.45 0.65
N ASP A 142 -35.87 11.71 0.38
CA ASP A 142 -36.14 12.19 -0.98
C ASP A 142 -34.91 12.06 -1.87
N LEU A 143 -33.73 12.43 -1.37
CA LEU A 143 -32.49 12.24 -2.11
C LEU A 143 -32.23 10.74 -2.39
N GLN A 144 -32.48 9.88 -1.42
CA GLN A 144 -32.33 8.44 -1.62
C GLN A 144 -33.31 7.90 -2.66
N LEU A 145 -34.56 8.39 -2.67
CA LEU A 145 -35.55 8.04 -3.68
C LEU A 145 -35.09 8.48 -5.07
N PHE A 146 -34.66 9.74 -5.23
CA PHE A 146 -34.12 10.25 -6.49
C PHE A 146 -32.94 9.40 -7.00
N LEU A 147 -31.95 9.15 -6.14
CA LEU A 147 -30.78 8.35 -6.50
C LEU A 147 -31.17 6.92 -6.89
N SER A 148 -32.17 6.34 -6.22
CA SER A 148 -32.69 5.01 -6.54
C SER A 148 -33.43 5.00 -7.88
N GLU A 149 -34.24 6.01 -8.18
CA GLU A 149 -34.92 6.18 -9.48
C GLU A 149 -33.89 6.25 -10.63
N LYS A 150 -32.76 6.93 -10.41
CA LYS A 150 -31.67 7.07 -11.38
C LYS A 150 -30.67 5.91 -11.36
N LYS A 151 -30.84 4.92 -10.47
CA LYS A 151 -29.91 3.79 -10.27
C LYS A 151 -28.47 4.22 -9.98
N ILE A 152 -28.32 5.28 -9.19
CA ILE A 152 -27.03 5.82 -8.80
C ILE A 152 -26.78 5.41 -7.35
N ASP A 153 -25.67 4.71 -7.13
CA ASP A 153 -25.16 4.49 -5.78
C ASP A 153 -24.05 5.49 -5.50
N LEU A 154 -24.19 6.22 -4.40
CA LEU A 154 -23.18 7.15 -3.90
C LEU A 154 -22.71 6.69 -2.55
N ILE A 155 -21.41 6.77 -2.31
CA ILE A 155 -20.89 6.52 -0.96
C ILE A 155 -21.52 7.49 0.05
N PRO A 156 -21.68 7.09 1.32
CA PRO A 156 -22.44 7.86 2.31
C PRO A 156 -21.97 9.32 2.47
N ILE A 157 -20.65 9.57 2.41
CA ILE A 157 -20.11 10.92 2.57
C ILE A 157 -20.48 11.84 1.39
N ASN A 158 -20.47 11.33 0.16
CA ASN A 158 -20.83 12.11 -1.03
C ASN A 158 -22.34 12.30 -1.16
N ARG A 159 -23.13 11.30 -0.75
CA ARG A 159 -24.59 11.45 -0.61
C ARG A 159 -24.96 12.55 0.37
N HIS A 160 -24.27 12.60 1.51
CA HIS A 160 -24.47 13.66 2.50
C HIS A 160 -24.04 15.02 1.96
N ALA A 161 -22.90 15.11 1.28
CA ALA A 161 -22.43 16.34 0.66
C ALA A 161 -23.43 16.87 -0.39
N LEU A 162 -23.93 15.99 -1.27
CA LEU A 162 -24.93 16.35 -2.28
C LEU A 162 -26.23 16.85 -1.65
N TYR A 163 -26.71 16.17 -0.60
CA TYR A 163 -27.88 16.62 0.16
C TYR A 163 -27.72 18.05 0.71
N LEU A 164 -26.55 18.36 1.26
CA LEU A 164 -26.28 19.70 1.81
C LEU A 164 -26.22 20.74 0.69
N GLU A 165 -25.54 20.42 -0.42
CA GLU A 165 -25.34 21.37 -1.51
C GLU A 165 -26.65 21.70 -2.22
N VAL A 166 -27.46 20.70 -2.56
CA VAL A 166 -28.78 20.92 -3.15
C VAL A 166 -29.67 21.78 -2.25
N ASN A 167 -29.69 21.51 -0.94
CA ASN A 167 -30.48 22.30 -0.01
C ASN A 167 -29.99 23.75 0.14
N LYS A 168 -28.70 24.03 -0.05
CA LYS A 168 -28.22 25.41 -0.11
C LYS A 168 -28.76 26.12 -1.35
N GLU A 169 -28.74 25.47 -2.51
CA GLU A 169 -29.22 26.05 -3.76
C GLU A 169 -30.75 26.27 -3.77
N ILE A 170 -31.53 25.44 -3.08
CA ILE A 170 -32.99 25.64 -2.95
C ILE A 170 -33.35 26.85 -2.08
N ILE A 171 -32.51 27.17 -1.09
CA ILE A 171 -32.77 28.28 -0.14
C ILE A 171 -32.32 29.63 -0.70
N LYS A 172 -31.46 29.65 -1.73
CA LYS A 172 -31.08 30.88 -2.43
C LYS A 172 -32.25 31.44 -3.25
#